data_AF-A0A9N9S9V6-F1
#
_entry.id   AF-A0A9N9S9V6-F1
#
_cell.length_a   1.000
_cell.length_b   1.000
_cell.length_c   1.000
_cell.angle_alpha   90.00
_cell.angle_beta   90.00
_cell.angle_gamma   90.00
#
_symmetry.space_group_name_H-M   'P 1'
#
loop_
_entity.id
_entity.type
_entity.pdbx_description
1 polymer ?
#
loop_
_entity_poly.entity_id
_entity_poly.type
_entity_poly.pdbx_seq_one_letter_code
_entity_poly.pdbx_strand_id
1 'polypeptide(L)'
;MFTDDKPKDEEIVVNLKFEIDESFTDLSSSQLYYLGMKCEHKAVVVAISSKDGENISIYWKSRELQHFLTFKPYSGMIFREYKELYDFIIKFLVTSLRNGHLGVFNQLFIQHEMQVAELHFLADSRNFNLLLIAAEQGNPLVIKNLLNFNITTNSPIEGINAQRLAYHHRHYSVLANLLEHNLPYPFLFDVNHSSTEIKNFMAKSTELHKMIIDKNEEKIIEILTQNSNIRHFFNTKNESAATIAVKSRSIDIYKILLTHNVWFGMNEDTEGIIGELNENLQEELKIIHKEFSKDVPEKHINVLIENSTVGPDETSDEQRLDLLKSAFITLNDISLIKTILIIVAASRNFQIIFDFKRDSINLVDPSSDLPYKCILHSSNILYINIWQIVQQNRKNEALATIAHEFCHYALNMIYDNLSKPYITTDQQTREKFRIISQLCYSNCEKEAAIKQVYQYPRHMHHAELIARVPYLLAKYHDQPEKLEGIQEHFKPLFDIYKLKIIKEMDSAIMDIEHSATIESKMSRKSKKNWIIFGVSLAILLVVGLGLLLVLCL
;
A
#
# COMPACT_ATOMS: atom_id res chain seq x y z
N MET A 1 -31.52 -52.24 33.08
CA MET A 1 -31.38 -51.29 34.20
C MET A 1 -29.88 -51.06 34.40
N PHE A 2 -29.33 -50.08 33.70
CA PHE A 2 -28.12 -49.30 34.07
C PHE A 2 -28.15 -48.07 33.17
N THR A 3 -28.12 -46.93 33.82
CA THR A 3 -28.39 -45.58 33.32
C THR A 3 -27.13 -44.92 32.76
N ASP A 4 -27.36 -44.04 31.80
CA ASP A 4 -26.51 -42.92 31.41
C ASP A 4 -25.92 -42.19 32.63
N ASP A 5 -24.64 -41.85 32.56
CA ASP A 5 -24.08 -40.65 33.18
C ASP A 5 -22.99 -40.08 32.26
N LYS A 6 -23.29 -38.92 31.64
CA LYS A 6 -22.30 -38.05 30.99
C LYS A 6 -21.54 -37.28 32.07
N PRO A 7 -20.20 -37.11 31.98
CA PRO A 7 -19.52 -36.17 32.85
C PRO A 7 -19.83 -34.74 32.41
N LYS A 8 -20.07 -33.89 33.41
CA LYS A 8 -20.30 -32.45 33.30
C LYS A 8 -19.01 -31.77 32.82
N ASP A 9 -19.18 -30.74 31.99
CA ASP A 9 -18.13 -29.77 31.66
C ASP A 9 -17.65 -29.08 32.94
N GLU A 10 -16.53 -29.53 33.50
CA GLU A 10 -15.79 -28.80 34.51
C GLU A 10 -14.88 -27.80 33.78
N GLU A 11 -15.13 -26.52 34.00
CA GLU A 11 -14.26 -25.43 33.57
C GLU A 11 -12.94 -25.54 34.36
N ILE A 12 -11.90 -26.08 33.71
CA ILE A 12 -10.56 -26.18 34.31
C ILE A 12 -9.96 -24.78 34.33
N VAL A 13 -10.13 -24.06 35.44
CA VAL A 13 -9.40 -22.82 35.72
C VAL A 13 -7.97 -23.19 36.11
N VAL A 14 -7.05 -23.14 35.14
CA VAL A 14 -5.62 -23.32 35.39
C VAL A 14 -5.03 -21.98 35.86
N ASN A 15 -4.64 -21.90 37.13
CA ASN A 15 -3.84 -20.80 37.66
C ASN A 15 -2.36 -21.08 37.36
N LEU A 16 -1.83 -20.48 36.29
CA LEU A 16 -0.41 -20.56 35.95
C LEU A 16 0.40 -19.52 36.72
N LYS A 17 1.49 -19.96 37.35
CA LYS A 17 2.44 -19.11 38.08
C LYS A 17 3.74 -19.03 37.28
N PHE A 18 4.07 -17.85 36.77
CA PHE A 18 5.31 -17.61 36.03
C PHE A 18 6.40 -17.16 37.02
N GLU A 19 7.48 -17.93 37.13
CA GLU A 19 8.68 -17.51 37.87
C GLU A 19 9.74 -17.11 36.84
N ILE A 20 10.07 -15.81 36.80
CA ILE A 20 11.29 -15.32 36.16
C ILE A 20 12.41 -15.68 37.13
N ASP A 21 13.21 -16.68 36.77
CA ASP A 21 14.38 -17.03 37.55
C ASP A 21 15.52 -16.08 37.20
N GLU A 22 15.70 -15.01 37.98
CA GLU A 22 16.83 -14.09 37.87
C GLU A 22 18.14 -14.69 38.43
N SER A 23 18.13 -15.94 38.94
CA SER A 23 19.30 -16.57 39.56
C SER A 23 20.24 -17.25 38.55
N PHE A 24 20.74 -16.50 37.57
CA PHE A 24 21.93 -16.89 36.81
C PHE A 24 22.93 -15.74 36.72
N THR A 25 23.30 -15.21 37.89
CA THR A 25 24.56 -14.50 38.08
C THR A 25 25.58 -15.48 38.63
N ASP A 26 26.45 -15.97 37.74
CA ASP A 26 27.90 -16.16 37.92
C ASP A 26 28.40 -17.43 37.19
N LEU A 27 28.76 -17.27 35.91
CA LEU A 27 29.57 -18.24 35.17
C LEU A 27 30.67 -17.48 34.43
N SER A 28 31.84 -17.49 35.03
CA SER A 28 33.08 -16.93 34.50
C SER A 28 33.48 -17.58 33.17
N SER A 29 33.90 -16.73 32.22
CA SER A 29 34.70 -16.97 31.01
C SER A 29 34.04 -17.34 29.68
N SER A 30 32.72 -17.46 29.57
CA SER A 30 32.02 -17.41 28.27
C SER A 30 30.59 -16.87 28.44
N GLN A 31 30.41 -15.56 28.20
CA GLN A 31 29.12 -14.89 28.38
C GLN A 31 28.16 -15.25 27.23
N LEU A 32 27.42 -16.33 27.47
CA LEU A 32 26.20 -16.71 26.77
C LEU A 32 25.02 -16.16 27.58
N TYR A 33 24.19 -15.32 26.97
CA TYR A 33 22.93 -14.92 27.59
C TYR A 33 21.92 -16.04 27.38
N TYR A 34 21.49 -16.69 28.48
CA TYR A 34 20.39 -17.64 28.46
C TYR A 34 19.14 -16.91 28.92
N LEU A 35 18.11 -16.91 28.09
CA LEU A 35 16.77 -16.55 28.53
C LEU A 35 15.87 -17.75 28.29
N GLY A 36 15.62 -18.52 29.35
CA GLY A 36 14.77 -19.69 29.31
C GLY A 36 13.36 -19.35 29.77
N MET A 37 12.38 -19.45 28.87
CA MET A 37 10.98 -19.55 29.29
C MET A 37 10.63 -21.03 29.45
N LYS A 38 10.14 -21.40 30.64
CA LYS A 38 9.59 -22.72 30.92
C LYS A 38 8.06 -22.62 30.96
N CYS A 39 7.39 -23.04 29.89
CA CYS A 39 5.94 -23.24 29.92
C CYS A 39 5.65 -24.64 30.49
N GLU A 40 4.56 -24.79 31.24
CA GLU A 40 4.15 -26.08 31.83
C GLU A 40 3.95 -27.19 30.78
N HIS A 41 3.83 -26.85 29.49
CA HIS A 41 3.70 -27.81 28.39
C HIS A 41 4.87 -27.76 27.39
N LYS A 42 6.08 -28.07 27.89
CA LYS A 42 7.27 -28.54 27.12
C LYS A 42 7.85 -27.60 26.04
N ALA A 43 7.50 -26.32 25.99
CA ALA A 43 8.24 -25.36 25.19
C ALA A 43 9.38 -24.75 26.01
N VAL A 44 10.62 -24.90 25.52
CA VAL A 44 11.78 -24.14 25.99
C VAL A 44 12.26 -23.31 24.81
N VAL A 45 12.21 -21.99 24.97
CA VAL A 45 12.87 -21.04 24.06
C VAL A 45 14.28 -20.84 24.63
N VAL A 46 15.31 -21.13 23.84
CA VAL A 46 16.69 -20.83 24.20
C VAL A 46 17.25 -19.91 23.11
N ALA A 47 17.34 -18.62 23.42
CA ALA A 47 18.13 -17.70 22.62
C ALA A 47 19.58 -17.79 23.10
N ILE A 48 20.51 -18.14 22.19
CA ILE A 48 21.94 -18.24 22.48
C ILE A 48 22.64 -17.17 21.64
N SER A 49 23.12 -16.10 22.27
CA SER A 49 23.91 -15.06 21.59
C SER A 49 25.39 -15.26 21.89
N SER A 50 26.24 -15.31 20.86
CA SER A 50 27.69 -15.22 21.04
C SER A 50 28.11 -13.79 21.39
N LYS A 51 29.31 -13.64 21.97
CA LYS A 51 29.91 -12.37 22.40
C LYS A 51 30.01 -11.32 21.28
N ASP A 52 30.06 -11.78 20.03
CA ASP A 52 30.28 -10.93 18.85
C ASP A 52 28.97 -10.68 18.08
N GLY A 53 27.83 -11.25 18.53
CA GLY A 53 26.51 -11.05 17.92
C GLY A 53 26.32 -11.65 16.52
N GLU A 54 27.36 -12.29 15.96
CA GLU A 54 27.35 -12.78 14.57
C GLU A 54 26.64 -14.12 14.37
N ASN A 55 26.53 -14.96 15.42
CA ASN A 55 25.87 -16.26 15.32
C ASN A 55 24.90 -16.45 16.48
N ILE A 56 23.61 -16.46 16.14
CA ILE A 56 22.52 -16.59 17.10
C ILE A 56 21.64 -17.73 16.64
N SER A 57 21.77 -18.83 17.35
CA SER A 57 20.93 -20.00 17.16
C SER A 57 19.81 -19.91 18.17
N ILE A 58 18.61 -19.60 17.70
CA ILE A 58 17.41 -19.70 18.53
C ILE A 58 16.96 -21.16 18.45
N TYR A 59 17.14 -21.88 19.55
CA TYR A 59 16.73 -23.28 19.65
C TYR A 59 15.35 -23.36 20.26
N TRP A 60 14.44 -23.98 19.51
CA TRP A 60 13.09 -24.29 19.95
C TRP A 60 13.01 -25.80 20.11
N LYS A 61 12.67 -26.28 21.32
CA LYS A 61 12.49 -27.72 21.54
C LYS A 61 11.01 -28.06 21.64
N SER A 62 10.31 -28.04 20.52
CA SER A 62 8.96 -28.61 20.36
C SER A 62 8.65 -28.83 18.88
N ARG A 63 8.09 -29.99 18.55
CA ARG A 63 7.63 -30.32 17.19
C ARG A 63 6.39 -29.50 16.80
N GLU A 64 5.65 -29.01 17.78
CA GLU A 64 4.48 -28.13 17.60
C GLU A 64 4.87 -26.70 17.19
N LEU A 65 6.02 -26.18 17.66
CA LEU A 65 6.49 -24.81 17.36
C LEU A 65 7.10 -24.64 15.95
N GLN A 66 7.63 -25.69 15.33
CA GLN A 66 8.08 -25.63 13.93
C GLN A 66 6.91 -25.47 12.95
N HIS A 67 5.74 -26.03 13.29
CA HIS A 67 4.50 -25.74 12.58
C HIS A 67 4.01 -24.32 12.83
N PHE A 68 4.26 -23.74 14.01
CA PHE A 68 3.86 -22.38 14.39
C PHE A 68 4.60 -21.27 13.62
N LEU A 69 5.90 -21.39 13.34
CA LEU A 69 6.66 -20.34 12.63
C LEU A 69 6.40 -20.30 11.11
N THR A 70 5.76 -21.33 10.56
CA THR A 70 5.15 -21.31 9.22
C THR A 70 3.65 -20.98 9.28
N PHE A 71 3.10 -20.88 10.48
CA PHE A 71 1.72 -20.48 10.74
C PHE A 71 1.67 -18.97 10.98
N LYS A 72 1.02 -18.26 10.06
CA LYS A 72 0.69 -16.84 10.27
C LYS A 72 -0.20 -16.73 11.51
N PRO A 73 0.04 -15.79 12.44
CA PRO A 73 -0.85 -15.59 13.57
C PRO A 73 -2.23 -15.23 13.02
N TYR A 74 -3.21 -16.09 13.29
CA TYR A 74 -4.62 -15.73 13.19
C TYR A 74 -4.91 -14.85 14.39
N SER A 75 -5.25 -13.59 14.12
CA SER A 75 -6.01 -12.79 15.06
C SER A 75 -7.33 -13.52 15.35
N GLY A 76 -7.81 -13.47 16.59
CA GLY A 76 -9.07 -14.10 17.02
C GLY A 76 -8.93 -15.25 18.03
N MET A 77 -7.90 -16.10 17.94
CA MET A 77 -7.60 -17.11 18.98
C MET A 77 -6.14 -17.08 19.37
N ILE A 78 -5.73 -15.98 19.98
CA ILE A 78 -4.56 -16.02 20.83
C ILE A 78 -5.01 -16.71 22.12
N PHE A 79 -4.85 -18.04 22.23
CA PHE A 79 -4.89 -18.65 23.56
C PHE A 79 -3.94 -17.83 24.44
N ARG A 80 -4.31 -17.56 25.70
CA ARG A 80 -3.56 -16.70 26.63
C ARG A 80 -2.04 -16.96 26.59
N GLU A 81 -1.66 -18.23 26.44
CA GLU A 81 -0.30 -18.75 26.28
C GLU A 81 0.44 -18.26 25.02
N TYR A 82 -0.24 -18.06 23.89
CA TYR A 82 0.34 -17.54 22.64
C TYR A 82 0.49 -16.01 22.65
N LYS A 83 -0.29 -15.29 23.46
CA LYS A 83 -0.17 -13.84 23.63
C LYS A 83 1.15 -13.52 24.30
N GLU A 84 1.45 -14.29 25.35
CA GLU A 84 2.68 -14.16 26.11
C GLU A 84 3.91 -14.46 25.26
N LEU A 85 3.84 -15.45 24.35
CA LEU A 85 4.93 -15.72 23.40
C LEU A 85 5.12 -14.60 22.37
N TYR A 86 4.03 -14.07 21.81
CA TYR A 86 4.10 -12.97 20.86
C TYR A 86 4.61 -11.68 21.52
N ASP A 87 4.07 -11.34 22.71
CA ASP A 87 4.54 -10.24 23.55
C ASP A 87 6.02 -10.42 23.93
N PHE A 88 6.45 -11.67 24.16
CA PHE A 88 7.85 -12.01 24.41
C PHE A 88 8.72 -11.75 23.18
N ILE A 89 8.33 -12.21 21.99
CA ILE A 89 9.06 -11.98 20.74
C ILE A 89 9.19 -10.48 20.46
N ILE A 90 8.12 -9.71 20.65
CA ILE A 90 8.14 -8.25 20.54
C ILE A 90 9.12 -7.63 21.53
N LYS A 91 9.00 -7.97 22.82
CA LYS A 91 9.92 -7.46 23.86
C LYS A 91 11.35 -7.82 23.54
N PHE A 92 11.59 -9.04 23.06
CA PHE A 92 12.91 -9.52 22.69
C PHE A 92 13.46 -8.79 21.47
N LEU A 93 12.63 -8.51 20.46
CA LEU A 93 13.00 -7.72 19.28
C LEU A 93 13.37 -6.28 19.67
N VAL A 94 12.53 -5.61 20.47
CA VAL A 94 12.81 -4.26 21.01
C VAL A 94 14.09 -4.26 21.86
N THR A 95 14.26 -5.25 22.73
CA THR A 95 15.44 -5.37 23.61
C THR A 95 16.71 -5.65 22.80
N SER A 96 16.63 -6.51 21.79
CA SER A 96 17.75 -6.82 20.92
C SER A 96 18.21 -5.59 20.15
N LEU A 97 17.27 -4.79 19.65
CA LEU A 97 17.58 -3.53 18.98
C LEU A 97 18.24 -2.55 19.95
N ARG A 98 17.67 -2.37 21.15
CA ARG A 98 18.19 -1.48 22.20
C ARG A 98 19.58 -1.85 22.69
N ASN A 99 19.90 -3.14 22.73
CA ASN A 99 21.22 -3.61 23.17
C ASN A 99 22.23 -3.62 22.02
N GLY A 100 21.86 -3.22 20.81
CA GLY A 100 22.74 -3.28 19.63
C GLY A 100 23.00 -4.70 19.13
N HIS A 101 22.13 -5.65 19.46
CA HIS A 101 22.21 -7.05 19.00
C HIS A 101 21.57 -7.19 17.61
N LEU A 102 22.22 -6.57 16.62
CA LEU A 102 21.64 -6.30 15.31
C LEU A 102 21.45 -7.56 14.46
N GLY A 103 22.30 -8.58 14.67
CA GLY A 103 22.14 -9.91 14.08
C GLY A 103 20.83 -10.57 14.53
N VAL A 104 20.51 -10.49 15.83
CA VAL A 104 19.23 -10.97 16.39
C VAL A 104 18.08 -10.25 15.70
N PHE A 105 18.14 -8.91 15.68
CA PHE A 105 17.06 -8.10 15.15
C PHE A 105 16.77 -8.47 13.70
N ASN A 106 17.80 -8.46 12.83
CA ASN A 106 17.63 -8.79 11.42
C ASN A 106 17.14 -10.21 11.22
N GLN A 107 17.64 -11.18 11.98
CA GLN A 107 17.24 -12.57 11.86
C GLN A 107 15.78 -12.76 12.30
N LEU A 108 15.37 -12.22 13.45
CA LEU A 108 13.97 -12.25 13.89
C LEU A 108 13.06 -11.54 12.89
N PHE A 109 13.49 -10.37 12.44
CA PHE A 109 12.74 -9.56 11.50
C PHE A 109 12.51 -10.29 10.17
N ILE A 110 13.58 -10.86 9.59
CA ILE A 110 13.53 -11.57 8.30
C ILE A 110 12.82 -12.93 8.44
N GLN A 111 13.08 -13.69 9.50
CA GLN A 111 12.53 -15.04 9.67
C GLN A 111 11.03 -15.05 10.01
N HIS A 112 10.50 -13.98 10.59
CA HIS A 112 9.13 -13.96 11.07
C HIS A 112 8.13 -13.22 10.17
N GLU A 113 8.57 -12.68 9.02
CA GLU A 113 7.71 -11.93 8.07
C GLU A 113 6.68 -11.02 8.80
N MET A 114 7.11 -10.34 9.88
CA MET A 114 6.16 -9.61 10.73
C MET A 114 5.42 -8.58 9.89
N GLN A 115 4.10 -8.47 10.10
CA GLN A 115 3.30 -7.54 9.33
C GLN A 115 3.75 -6.11 9.63
N VAL A 116 3.94 -5.30 8.60
CA VAL A 116 4.36 -3.90 8.71
C VAL A 116 3.47 -3.12 9.68
N ALA A 117 2.17 -3.41 9.69
CA ALA A 117 1.19 -2.78 10.58
C ALA A 117 1.53 -2.98 12.08
N GLU A 118 2.02 -4.15 12.48
CA GLU A 118 2.33 -4.46 13.87
C GLU A 118 3.57 -3.69 14.35
N LEU A 119 4.54 -3.49 13.45
CA LEU A 119 5.79 -2.77 13.71
C LEU A 119 5.56 -1.29 14.07
N HIS A 120 4.51 -0.66 13.54
CA HIS A 120 4.20 0.75 13.83
C HIS A 120 3.82 0.98 15.30
N PHE A 121 3.28 -0.03 15.97
CA PHE A 121 2.83 0.07 17.36
C PHE A 121 3.89 -0.41 18.36
N LEU A 122 5.02 -0.95 17.91
CA LEU A 122 6.07 -1.42 18.80
C LEU A 122 6.88 -0.27 19.36
N ALA A 123 6.85 -0.13 20.69
CA ALA A 123 7.63 0.85 21.40
C ALA A 123 8.32 0.25 22.64
N ASP A 124 9.43 0.84 23.07
CA ASP A 124 10.08 0.48 24.33
C ASP A 124 9.36 1.10 25.55
N SER A 125 9.93 0.88 26.74
CA SER A 125 9.42 1.45 28.00
C SER A 125 9.42 2.99 28.05
N ARG A 126 10.13 3.66 27.13
CA ARG A 126 10.14 5.12 26.97
C ARG A 126 9.18 5.58 25.88
N ASN A 127 8.38 4.66 25.33
CA ASN A 127 7.51 4.88 24.18
C ASN A 127 8.28 5.25 22.90
N PHE A 128 9.54 4.81 22.78
CA PHE A 128 10.31 4.99 21.54
C PHE A 128 9.96 3.89 20.56
N ASN A 129 9.49 4.26 19.37
CA ASN A 129 9.29 3.30 18.28
C ASN A 129 10.62 2.71 17.80
N LEU A 130 10.55 1.63 17.02
CA LEU A 130 11.75 0.94 16.53
C LEU A 130 12.74 1.85 15.78
N LEU A 131 12.25 2.85 15.03
CA LEU A 131 13.11 3.77 14.30
C LEU A 131 13.88 4.70 15.25
N LEU A 132 13.24 5.19 16.32
CA LEU A 132 13.88 6.00 17.35
C LEU A 132 14.95 5.20 18.11
N ILE A 133 14.66 3.95 18.46
CA ILE A 133 15.62 3.06 19.11
C ILE A 133 16.81 2.81 18.17
N ALA A 134 16.55 2.44 16.91
CA ALA A 134 17.61 2.22 15.93
C ALA A 134 18.49 3.47 15.71
N ALA A 135 17.89 4.65 15.77
CA ALA A 135 18.59 5.92 15.58
C ALA A 135 19.49 6.27 16.77
N GLU A 136 19.02 5.99 17.99
CA GLU A 136 19.80 6.10 19.22
C GLU A 136 20.97 5.11 19.27
N GLN A 137 20.81 3.91 18.69
CA GLN A 137 21.84 2.87 18.69
C GLN A 137 22.84 2.99 17.53
N GLY A 138 22.59 3.87 16.56
CA GLY A 138 23.58 4.20 15.54
C GLY A 138 23.78 3.17 14.43
N ASN A 139 22.80 2.30 14.15
CA ASN A 139 22.91 1.33 13.04
C ASN A 139 22.28 1.80 11.73
N PRO A 140 23.08 2.16 10.70
CA PRO A 140 22.56 2.62 9.42
C PRO A 140 21.78 1.55 8.63
N LEU A 141 22.14 0.27 8.75
CA LEU A 141 21.49 -0.83 8.01
C LEU A 141 20.07 -1.09 8.53
N VAL A 142 19.90 -1.13 9.85
CA VAL A 142 18.56 -1.30 10.45
C VAL A 142 17.68 -0.11 10.10
N ILE A 143 18.20 1.11 10.19
CA ILE A 143 17.47 2.31 9.78
C ILE A 143 17.00 2.20 8.32
N LYS A 144 17.88 1.80 7.40
CA LYS A 144 17.52 1.59 5.99
C LYS A 144 16.43 0.54 5.82
N ASN A 145 16.51 -0.58 6.55
CA ASN A 145 15.48 -1.61 6.53
C ASN A 145 14.14 -1.06 7.06
N LEU A 146 14.13 -0.45 8.25
CA LEU A 146 12.92 0.12 8.84
C LEU A 146 12.25 1.18 7.94
N LEU A 147 13.06 2.03 7.30
CA LEU A 147 12.58 3.03 6.34
C LEU A 147 12.00 2.39 5.07
N ASN A 148 12.60 1.31 4.56
CA ASN A 148 12.04 0.55 3.44
C ASN A 148 10.68 -0.09 3.78
N PHE A 149 10.41 -0.34 5.06
CA PHE A 149 9.10 -0.79 5.54
C PHE A 149 8.13 0.36 5.87
N ASN A 150 8.47 1.60 5.50
CA ASN A 150 7.67 2.79 5.78
C ASN A 150 7.36 3.02 7.28
N ILE A 151 8.20 2.52 8.20
CA ILE A 151 7.99 2.76 9.64
C ILE A 151 8.12 4.25 9.92
N THR A 152 7.05 4.83 10.44
CA THR A 152 6.91 6.28 10.63
C THR A 152 7.97 6.83 11.59
N THR A 153 8.45 8.03 11.28
CA THR A 153 9.37 8.81 12.13
C THR A 153 8.69 9.54 13.28
N ASN A 154 7.37 9.50 13.32
CA ASN A 154 6.58 10.21 14.32
C ASN A 154 6.82 9.57 15.70
N SER A 155 7.43 10.36 16.57
CA SER A 155 7.53 10.06 17.98
C SER A 155 6.23 10.47 18.66
N PRO A 156 5.70 9.66 19.58
CA PRO A 156 4.63 10.10 20.47
C PRO A 156 5.10 11.19 21.45
N ILE A 157 6.41 11.38 21.58
CA ILE A 157 7.01 12.42 22.42
C ILE A 157 7.38 13.62 21.55
N GLU A 158 6.75 14.75 21.85
CA GLU A 158 6.97 16.02 21.17
C GLU A 158 8.45 16.42 21.17
N GLY A 159 8.96 16.84 20.01
CA GLY A 159 10.33 17.32 19.86
C GLY A 159 11.43 16.26 19.85
N ILE A 160 11.11 14.98 20.07
CA ILE A 160 12.05 13.87 19.87
C ILE A 160 11.77 13.25 18.50
N ASN A 161 12.79 13.11 17.67
CA ASN A 161 12.70 12.37 16.40
C ASN A 161 14.01 11.63 16.12
N ALA A 162 13.98 10.73 15.15
CA ALA A 162 15.13 9.87 14.83
C ALA A 162 16.36 10.70 14.44
N GLN A 163 16.17 11.81 13.71
CA GLN A 163 17.25 12.70 13.26
C GLN A 163 17.94 13.36 14.45
N ARG A 164 17.16 13.87 15.42
CA ARG A 164 17.67 14.50 16.63
C ARG A 164 18.42 13.51 17.50
N LEU A 165 17.91 12.28 17.65
CA LEU A 165 18.58 11.22 18.40
C LEU A 165 19.90 10.82 17.74
N ALA A 166 19.90 10.58 16.43
CA ALA A 166 21.11 10.23 15.69
C ALA A 166 22.15 11.35 15.76
N TYR A 167 21.75 12.61 15.64
CA TYR A 167 22.64 13.76 15.75
C TYR A 167 23.22 13.92 17.16
N HIS A 168 22.38 13.85 18.20
CA HIS A 168 22.80 13.96 19.59
C HIS A 168 23.85 12.92 19.97
N HIS A 169 23.69 11.69 19.49
CA HIS A 169 24.63 10.59 19.73
C HIS A 169 25.77 10.52 18.70
N ARG A 170 25.88 11.50 17.80
CA ARG A 170 26.92 11.59 16.75
C ARG A 170 26.94 10.40 15.79
N HIS A 171 25.79 9.77 15.57
CA HIS A 171 25.59 8.69 14.60
C HIS A 171 25.36 9.26 13.20
N TYR A 172 26.40 9.87 12.63
CA TYR A 172 26.29 10.61 11.37
C TYR A 172 25.94 9.76 10.16
N SER A 173 26.35 8.48 10.13
CA SER A 173 25.94 7.55 9.07
C SER A 173 24.43 7.26 9.09
N VAL A 174 23.86 7.12 10.29
CA VAL A 174 22.40 7.00 10.46
C VAL A 174 21.71 8.28 10.05
N LEU A 175 22.23 9.43 10.48
CA LEU A 175 21.65 10.72 10.12
C LEU A 175 21.67 10.93 8.61
N ALA A 176 22.75 10.54 7.91
CA ALA A 176 22.80 10.57 6.45
C ALA A 176 21.69 9.71 5.82
N ASN A 177 21.50 8.47 6.27
CA ASN A 177 20.41 7.62 5.78
C ASN A 177 19.03 8.22 6.03
N LEU A 178 18.81 8.81 7.22
CA LEU A 178 17.55 9.48 7.55
C LEU A 178 17.29 10.67 6.63
N LEU A 179 18.30 11.49 6.35
CA LEU A 179 18.20 12.64 5.45
C LEU A 179 17.94 12.21 3.99
N GLU A 180 18.57 11.12 3.53
CA GLU A 180 18.30 10.54 2.20
C GLU A 180 16.86 10.02 2.06
N HIS A 181 16.22 9.65 3.17
CA HIS A 181 14.82 9.23 3.21
C HIS A 181 13.89 10.38 3.60
N ASN A 182 14.14 11.57 3.05
CA ASN A 182 13.14 12.64 2.99
C ASN A 182 12.83 13.28 4.34
N LEU A 183 13.79 13.29 5.25
CA LEU A 183 13.63 13.89 6.57
C LEU A 183 14.35 15.23 6.71
N PRO A 184 13.77 16.22 7.43
CA PRO A 184 14.41 17.50 7.66
C PRO A 184 15.62 17.39 8.58
N TYR A 185 16.50 18.39 8.55
CA TYR A 185 17.63 18.49 9.47
C TYR A 185 17.13 18.68 10.91
N PRO A 186 17.85 18.11 11.90
CA PRO A 186 17.49 18.30 13.31
C PRO A 186 17.71 19.77 13.74
N PHE A 187 16.99 20.18 14.77
CA PHE A 187 17.16 21.51 15.37
C PHE A 187 18.61 21.69 15.91
N LEU A 188 19.22 22.85 15.67
CA LEU A 188 20.62 23.17 16.00
C LEU A 188 21.67 22.28 15.30
N PHE A 189 21.35 21.81 14.11
CA PHE A 189 22.29 21.05 13.29
C PHE A 189 23.48 21.93 12.84
N ASP A 190 24.71 21.51 13.17
CA ASP A 190 25.96 22.16 12.77
C ASP A 190 26.77 21.26 11.82
N VAL A 191 26.89 21.70 10.57
CA VAL A 191 27.60 20.97 9.52
C VAL A 191 29.10 20.84 9.82
N ASN A 192 29.70 21.78 10.55
CA ASN A 192 31.15 21.82 10.74
C ASN A 192 31.66 20.60 11.52
N HIS A 193 30.83 20.12 12.45
CA HIS A 193 31.12 18.97 13.31
C HIS A 193 30.56 17.64 12.79
N SER A 194 30.06 17.60 11.55
CA SER A 194 29.48 16.40 10.93
C SER A 194 30.50 15.58 10.10
N SER A 195 30.13 14.34 9.75
CA SER A 195 30.94 13.45 8.93
C SER A 195 31.05 13.89 7.47
N THR A 196 31.98 13.30 6.72
CA THR A 196 32.19 13.58 5.29
C THR A 196 30.95 13.30 4.45
N GLU A 197 30.18 12.25 4.79
CA GLU A 197 28.95 11.88 4.10
C GLU A 197 27.89 12.98 4.21
N ILE A 198 27.68 13.50 5.42
CA ILE A 198 26.73 14.60 5.66
C ILE A 198 27.20 15.87 4.96
N LYS A 199 28.50 16.19 5.04
CA LYS A 199 29.07 17.34 4.32
C LYS A 199 28.85 17.24 2.82
N ASN A 200 29.03 16.05 2.23
CA ASN A 200 28.80 15.82 0.82
C ASN A 200 27.30 15.95 0.46
N PHE A 201 26.41 15.38 1.25
CA PHE A 201 24.95 15.53 1.07
C PHE A 201 24.54 17.00 1.12
N MET A 202 25.06 17.75 2.09
CA MET A 202 24.77 19.17 2.23
C MET A 202 25.39 20.03 1.14
N ALA A 203 26.59 19.70 0.67
CA ALA A 203 27.20 20.40 -0.45
C ALA A 203 26.31 20.28 -1.69
N LYS A 204 25.82 19.07 -2.00
CA LYS A 204 24.88 18.83 -3.09
C LYS A 204 23.57 19.60 -2.90
N SER A 205 22.98 19.54 -1.71
CA SER A 205 21.73 20.28 -1.43
C SER A 205 21.95 21.79 -1.57
N THR A 206 23.04 22.32 -1.01
CA THR A 206 23.39 23.75 -1.10
C THR A 206 23.61 24.17 -2.55
N GLU A 207 24.29 23.35 -3.33
CA GLU A 207 24.48 23.57 -4.76
C GLU A 207 23.14 23.60 -5.50
N LEU A 208 22.25 22.63 -5.27
CA LEU A 208 20.92 22.61 -5.86
C LEU A 208 20.13 23.90 -5.55
N HIS A 209 20.07 24.30 -4.28
CA HIS A 209 19.39 25.52 -3.87
C HIS A 209 19.99 26.78 -4.53
N LYS A 210 21.33 26.82 -4.65
CA LYS A 210 22.00 27.90 -5.38
C LYS A 210 21.60 27.89 -6.86
N MET A 211 21.59 26.73 -7.51
CA MET A 211 21.20 26.63 -8.92
C MET A 211 19.74 27.01 -9.16
N ILE A 212 18.84 26.74 -8.21
CA ILE A 212 17.44 27.19 -8.24
C ILE A 212 17.37 28.73 -8.22
N ILE A 213 18.13 29.38 -7.33
CA ILE A 213 18.19 30.85 -7.24
C ILE A 213 18.80 31.45 -8.51
N ASP A 214 19.88 30.85 -9.01
CA ASP A 214 20.59 31.25 -10.23
C ASP A 214 19.82 30.89 -11.52
N LYS A 215 18.68 30.19 -11.40
CA LYS A 215 17.84 29.67 -12.48
C LYS A 215 18.56 28.82 -13.53
N ASN A 216 19.51 27.99 -13.09
CA ASN A 216 20.28 27.10 -13.95
C ASN A 216 19.59 25.73 -14.10
N GLU A 217 18.66 25.61 -15.04
CA GLU A 217 17.87 24.40 -15.26
C GLU A 217 18.71 23.16 -15.59
N GLU A 218 19.76 23.30 -16.40
CA GLU A 218 20.61 22.19 -16.85
C GLU A 218 21.31 21.51 -15.67
N LYS A 219 21.92 22.31 -14.78
CA LYS A 219 22.57 21.79 -13.57
C LYS A 219 21.58 21.24 -12.56
N ILE A 220 20.39 21.83 -12.45
CA ILE A 220 19.31 21.29 -11.60
C ILE A 220 18.96 19.88 -12.08
N ILE A 221 18.72 19.69 -13.38
CA ILE A 221 18.40 18.39 -13.97
C ILE A 221 19.55 17.39 -13.75
N GLU A 222 20.79 17.81 -13.92
CA GLU A 222 21.96 16.96 -13.66
C GLU A 222 21.99 16.45 -12.21
N ILE A 223 21.86 17.36 -11.23
CA ILE A 223 21.86 17.01 -9.80
C ILE A 223 20.68 16.08 -9.48
N LEU A 224 19.48 16.38 -9.97
CA LEU A 224 18.29 15.56 -9.71
C LEU A 224 18.41 14.15 -10.32
N THR A 225 18.99 14.05 -11.53
CA THR A 225 19.21 12.77 -12.20
C THR A 225 20.22 11.90 -11.43
N GLN A 226 21.28 12.50 -10.90
CA GLN A 226 22.30 11.79 -10.11
C GLN A 226 21.79 11.36 -8.72
N ASN A 227 20.67 11.90 -8.25
CA ASN A 227 20.14 11.65 -6.92
C ASN A 227 18.62 11.35 -6.95
N SER A 228 18.19 10.51 -7.90
CA SER A 228 16.78 10.24 -8.19
C SER A 228 15.98 9.57 -7.06
N ASN A 229 16.65 9.13 -5.99
CA ASN A 229 16.05 8.53 -4.80
C ASN A 229 15.63 9.57 -3.75
N ILE A 230 16.14 10.80 -3.83
CA ILE A 230 15.86 11.88 -2.87
C ILE A 230 14.63 12.66 -3.33
N ARG A 231 13.60 12.75 -2.48
CA ARG A 231 12.36 13.49 -2.75
C ARG A 231 12.32 14.86 -2.08
N HIS A 232 13.14 15.10 -1.07
CA HIS A 232 13.27 16.43 -0.47
C HIS A 232 14.75 16.79 -0.31
N PHE A 233 15.11 17.92 -0.90
CA PHE A 233 16.40 18.57 -0.67
C PHE A 233 16.14 19.75 0.25
N PHE A 234 16.62 19.68 1.50
CA PHE A 234 16.48 20.78 2.46
C PHE A 234 17.73 21.66 2.47
N ASN A 235 17.55 22.96 2.67
CA ASN A 235 18.65 23.88 2.96
C ASN A 235 18.94 23.94 4.47
N THR A 236 19.92 24.73 4.90
CA THR A 236 20.28 24.89 6.33
C THR A 236 19.19 25.54 7.20
N LYS A 237 18.16 26.14 6.58
CA LYS A 237 16.97 26.66 7.24
C LYS A 237 15.81 25.67 7.24
N ASN A 238 16.04 24.42 6.80
CA ASN A 238 15.00 23.40 6.59
C ASN A 238 13.92 23.78 5.58
N GLU A 239 14.21 24.70 4.65
CA GLU A 239 13.33 24.96 3.52
C GLU A 239 13.68 23.98 2.40
N SER A 240 12.66 23.38 1.78
CA SER A 240 12.86 22.48 0.65
C SER A 240 13.25 23.23 -0.62
N ALA A 241 13.89 22.53 -1.56
CA ALA A 241 14.15 23.02 -2.91
C ALA A 241 12.86 23.50 -3.59
N ALA A 242 11.74 22.80 -3.34
CA ALA A 242 10.41 23.15 -3.80
C ALA A 242 9.97 24.54 -3.25
N THR A 243 10.11 24.76 -1.95
CA THR A 243 9.85 26.06 -1.31
C THR A 243 10.72 27.17 -1.88
N ILE A 244 12.02 26.93 -2.08
CA ILE A 244 12.92 27.95 -2.65
C ILE A 244 12.58 28.27 -4.10
N ALA A 245 12.18 27.28 -4.91
CA ALA A 245 11.72 27.50 -6.28
C ALA A 245 10.45 28.38 -6.30
N VAL A 246 9.50 28.12 -5.41
CA VAL A 246 8.26 28.90 -5.30
C VAL A 246 8.51 30.32 -4.78
N LYS A 247 9.28 30.47 -3.69
CA LYS A 247 9.66 31.79 -3.14
C LYS A 247 10.45 32.64 -4.14
N SER A 248 11.28 32.02 -4.98
CA SER A 248 12.00 32.70 -6.07
C SER A 248 11.13 32.99 -7.31
N ARG A 249 9.83 32.61 -7.27
CA ARG A 249 8.86 32.75 -8.37
C ARG A 249 9.33 32.07 -9.66
N SER A 250 10.05 30.95 -9.54
CA SER A 250 10.62 30.20 -10.66
C SER A 250 9.76 28.96 -10.96
N ILE A 251 8.62 29.19 -11.61
CA ILE A 251 7.61 28.15 -11.84
C ILE A 251 8.14 27.00 -12.72
N ASP A 252 8.95 27.30 -13.73
CA ASP A 252 9.53 26.26 -14.60
C ASP A 252 10.50 25.34 -13.84
N ILE A 253 11.29 25.90 -12.93
CA ILE A 253 12.15 25.13 -12.03
C ILE A 253 11.30 24.28 -11.09
N TYR A 254 10.20 24.83 -10.58
CA TYR A 254 9.26 24.07 -9.77
C TYR A 254 8.66 22.87 -10.53
N LYS A 255 8.26 23.06 -11.80
CA LYS A 255 7.85 21.96 -12.69
C LYS A 255 8.96 20.93 -12.86
N ILE A 256 10.21 21.36 -13.07
CA ILE A 256 11.38 20.46 -13.16
C ILE A 256 11.55 19.63 -11.88
N LEU A 257 11.45 20.24 -10.69
CA LEU A 257 11.53 19.52 -9.42
C LEU A 257 10.44 18.45 -9.31
N LEU A 258 9.19 18.79 -9.65
CA LEU A 258 8.07 17.84 -9.63
C LEU A 258 8.23 16.71 -10.67
N THR A 259 8.77 17.00 -11.86
CA THR A 259 9.08 15.94 -12.85
C THR A 259 10.10 14.92 -12.32
N HIS A 260 10.89 15.26 -11.30
CA HIS A 260 11.85 14.39 -10.63
C HIS A 260 11.39 13.93 -9.24
N ASN A 261 10.10 14.06 -8.92
CA ASN A 261 9.50 13.67 -7.63
C ASN A 261 10.09 14.42 -6.43
N VAL A 262 10.52 15.68 -6.63
CA VAL A 262 10.97 16.54 -5.54
C VAL A 262 9.84 17.48 -5.11
N TRP A 263 9.47 17.41 -3.83
CA TRP A 263 8.26 18.05 -3.27
C TRP A 263 8.58 18.97 -2.10
N PHE A 264 7.56 19.73 -1.66
CA PHE A 264 7.56 20.39 -0.36
C PHE A 264 7.84 19.40 0.76
N GLY A 265 8.56 19.84 1.78
CA GLY A 265 8.78 19.06 2.99
C GLY A 265 7.51 18.94 3.82
N MET A 266 7.37 17.83 4.56
CA MET A 266 6.16 17.49 5.32
C MET A 266 5.72 18.52 6.37
N ASN A 267 6.65 19.36 6.84
CA ASN A 267 6.39 20.36 7.90
C ASN A 267 6.37 21.80 7.37
N GLU A 268 6.40 22.00 6.05
CA GLU A 268 6.34 23.33 5.46
C GLU A 268 4.89 23.80 5.33
N ASP A 269 4.63 25.05 5.73
CA ASP A 269 3.34 25.71 5.53
C ASP A 269 3.14 26.03 4.04
N THR A 270 2.77 25.00 3.29
CA THR A 270 2.62 25.07 1.83
C THR A 270 1.53 26.06 1.44
N GLU A 271 0.43 26.11 2.21
CA GLU A 271 -0.67 27.05 1.98
C GLU A 271 -0.22 28.49 2.21
N GLY A 272 0.51 28.76 3.30
CA GLY A 272 1.09 30.08 3.56
C GLY A 272 2.08 30.51 2.47
N ILE A 273 3.01 29.62 2.08
CA ILE A 273 4.00 29.89 1.03
C ILE A 273 3.32 30.22 -0.31
N ILE A 274 2.28 29.47 -0.69
CA ILE A 274 1.52 29.71 -1.92
C ILE A 274 0.68 30.98 -1.78
N GLY A 275 0.10 31.23 -0.59
CA GLY A 275 -0.69 32.42 -0.28
C GLY A 275 0.08 33.73 -0.41
N GLU A 276 1.40 33.72 -0.21
CA GLU A 276 2.28 34.88 -0.42
C GLU A 276 2.49 35.25 -1.91
N LEU A 277 2.10 34.38 -2.84
CA LEU A 277 2.19 34.63 -4.28
C LEU A 277 1.02 35.48 -4.76
N ASN A 278 1.17 36.10 -5.94
CA ASN A 278 0.03 36.74 -6.60
C ASN A 278 -0.96 35.68 -7.15
N GLU A 279 -2.20 36.09 -7.37
CA GLU A 279 -3.31 35.20 -7.80
C GLU A 279 -2.96 34.40 -9.06
N ASN A 280 -2.28 35.01 -10.04
CA ASN A 280 -1.91 34.33 -11.28
C ASN A 280 -0.95 33.16 -11.04
N LEU A 281 0.08 33.36 -10.20
CA LEU A 281 1.03 32.30 -9.85
C LEU A 281 0.40 31.23 -8.96
N GLN A 282 -0.53 31.60 -8.08
CA GLN A 282 -1.30 30.63 -7.30
C GLN A 282 -2.11 29.72 -8.21
N GLU A 283 -2.80 30.30 -9.19
CA GLU A 283 -3.61 29.52 -10.15
C GLU A 283 -2.73 28.63 -11.03
N GLU A 284 -1.59 29.14 -11.51
CA GLU A 284 -0.63 28.33 -12.26
C GLU A 284 -0.09 27.16 -11.41
N LEU A 285 0.25 27.39 -10.14
CA LEU A 285 0.67 26.33 -9.22
C LEU A 285 -0.43 25.30 -8.96
N LYS A 286 -1.70 25.71 -8.84
CA LYS A 286 -2.83 24.76 -8.72
C LYS A 286 -2.94 23.87 -9.96
N ILE A 287 -2.80 24.44 -11.16
CA ILE A 287 -2.80 23.68 -12.41
C ILE A 287 -1.63 22.71 -12.43
N ILE A 288 -0.42 23.17 -12.10
CA ILE A 288 0.79 22.33 -12.04
C ILE A 288 0.63 21.21 -11.01
N HIS A 289 0.13 21.49 -9.81
CA HIS A 289 -0.13 20.46 -8.80
C HIS A 289 -1.13 19.43 -9.32
N LYS A 290 -2.18 19.86 -10.02
CA LYS A 290 -3.13 18.96 -10.66
C LYS A 290 -2.47 18.09 -11.74
N GLU A 291 -1.56 18.65 -12.53
CA GLU A 291 -0.83 17.94 -13.60
C GLU A 291 0.26 16.98 -13.07
N PHE A 292 0.97 17.41 -12.02
CA PHE A 292 2.19 16.80 -11.55
C PHE A 292 2.05 16.08 -10.21
N SER A 293 0.87 16.07 -9.59
CA SER A 293 0.52 15.16 -8.50
C SER A 293 0.73 13.70 -8.96
N LYS A 294 1.99 13.26 -8.94
CA LYS A 294 2.42 11.87 -9.07
C LYS A 294 2.12 11.10 -7.78
N ASP A 295 1.77 11.82 -6.71
CA ASP A 295 1.08 11.36 -5.52
C ASP A 295 -0.39 11.78 -5.56
N VAL A 296 -1.13 11.45 -6.62
CA VAL A 296 -2.50 11.00 -6.36
C VAL A 296 -2.38 9.48 -6.23
N PRO A 297 -2.48 8.89 -5.02
CA PRO A 297 -2.69 7.45 -4.79
C PRO A 297 -3.91 6.83 -5.53
N GLU A 298 -4.40 7.51 -6.56
CA GLU A 298 -5.75 7.50 -7.06
C GLU A 298 -5.82 7.92 -8.56
N LYS A 299 -4.73 7.85 -9.35
CA LYS A 299 -4.83 8.09 -10.81
C LYS A 299 -5.92 7.21 -11.42
N HIS A 300 -5.98 5.95 -11.00
CA HIS A 300 -7.05 5.03 -11.38
C HIS A 300 -8.42 5.49 -10.89
N ILE A 301 -8.55 6.13 -9.73
CA ILE A 301 -9.81 6.71 -9.26
C ILE A 301 -10.24 7.85 -10.17
N ASN A 302 -9.34 8.76 -10.55
CA ASN A 302 -9.67 9.84 -11.49
C ASN A 302 -10.19 9.25 -12.81
N VAL A 303 -9.54 8.23 -13.36
CA VAL A 303 -10.01 7.53 -14.55
C VAL A 303 -11.37 6.88 -14.34
N LEU A 304 -11.60 6.24 -13.18
CA LEU A 304 -12.91 5.66 -12.85
C LEU A 304 -13.99 6.74 -12.76
N ILE A 305 -13.71 7.90 -12.17
CA ILE A 305 -14.62 9.05 -12.08
C ILE A 305 -14.92 9.60 -13.48
N GLU A 306 -13.89 9.81 -14.31
CA GLU A 306 -14.03 10.28 -15.70
C GLU A 306 -14.86 9.31 -16.55
N ASN A 307 -14.71 8.01 -16.30
CA ASN A 307 -15.49 6.96 -16.95
C ASN A 307 -16.88 6.75 -16.33
N SER A 308 -17.16 7.39 -15.20
CA SER A 308 -18.44 7.30 -14.51
C SER A 308 -19.38 8.38 -15.00
N THR A 309 -20.60 7.97 -15.32
CA THR A 309 -21.70 8.86 -15.64
C THR A 309 -22.84 8.57 -14.68
N VAL A 310 -23.48 9.64 -14.23
CA VAL A 310 -24.67 9.56 -13.39
C VAL A 310 -25.88 9.64 -14.31
N GLY A 311 -26.83 8.73 -14.15
CA GLY A 311 -28.09 8.75 -14.90
C GLY A 311 -28.86 10.08 -14.72
N PRO A 312 -29.78 10.40 -15.66
CA PRO A 312 -30.51 11.66 -15.66
C PRO A 312 -31.44 11.77 -14.44
N ASP A 313 -31.06 12.60 -13.46
CA ASP A 313 -31.79 12.75 -12.21
C ASP A 313 -31.61 14.19 -11.62
N GLU A 314 -32.47 14.61 -10.68
CA GLU A 314 -32.72 15.99 -10.20
C GLU A 314 -31.71 16.54 -9.16
N THR A 315 -30.92 15.69 -8.49
CA THR A 315 -29.79 16.16 -7.67
C THR A 315 -28.66 16.72 -8.52
N SER A 316 -27.93 17.71 -8.00
CA SER A 316 -26.83 18.33 -8.75
C SER A 316 -25.71 17.32 -9.02
N ASP A 317 -25.15 17.36 -10.24
CA ASP A 317 -24.10 16.45 -10.68
C ASP A 317 -22.87 16.49 -9.74
N GLU A 318 -22.58 17.64 -9.15
CA GLU A 318 -21.46 17.86 -8.24
C GLU A 318 -21.54 17.00 -6.96
N GLN A 319 -22.71 16.98 -6.29
CA GLN A 319 -22.90 16.17 -5.08
C GLN A 319 -22.76 14.67 -5.34
N ARG A 320 -23.15 14.21 -6.54
CA ARG A 320 -23.02 12.81 -6.93
C ARG A 320 -21.59 12.43 -7.24
N LEU A 321 -20.86 13.31 -7.93
CA LEU A 321 -19.44 13.11 -8.20
C LEU A 321 -18.63 13.04 -6.91
N ASP A 322 -18.95 13.88 -5.92
CA ASP A 322 -18.32 13.81 -4.59
C ASP A 322 -18.60 12.50 -3.86
N LEU A 323 -19.84 11.99 -3.94
CA LEU A 323 -20.20 10.67 -3.38
C LEU A 323 -19.44 9.53 -4.07
N LEU A 324 -19.34 9.55 -5.40
CA LEU A 324 -18.59 8.54 -6.17
C LEU A 324 -17.10 8.61 -5.85
N LYS A 325 -16.54 9.82 -5.80
CA LYS A 325 -15.14 10.02 -5.41
C LYS A 325 -14.89 9.48 -4.02
N SER A 326 -15.73 9.84 -3.04
CA SER A 326 -15.64 9.31 -1.67
C SER A 326 -15.71 7.78 -1.65
N ALA A 327 -16.62 7.19 -2.43
CA ALA A 327 -16.77 5.74 -2.52
C ALA A 327 -15.50 5.06 -3.07
N PHE A 328 -14.93 5.57 -4.17
CA PHE A 328 -13.71 5.02 -4.74
C PHE A 328 -12.51 5.19 -3.82
N ILE A 329 -12.38 6.32 -3.12
CA ILE A 329 -11.33 6.53 -2.11
C ILE A 329 -11.44 5.48 -1.01
N THR A 330 -12.64 5.29 -0.44
CA THR A 330 -12.87 4.27 0.60
C THR A 330 -12.54 2.85 0.10
N LEU A 331 -12.89 2.51 -1.15
CA LEU A 331 -12.55 1.22 -1.73
C LEU A 331 -11.04 1.06 -1.99
N ASN A 332 -10.36 2.16 -2.33
CA ASN A 332 -8.92 2.18 -2.59
C ASN A 332 -8.09 1.96 -1.31
N ASP A 333 -8.62 2.32 -0.15
CA ASP A 333 -8.00 2.07 1.16
C ASP A 333 -7.99 0.56 1.51
N ILE A 334 -8.88 -0.22 0.89
CA ILE A 334 -8.92 -1.68 1.06
C ILE A 334 -7.94 -2.32 0.07
N SER A 335 -6.76 -2.72 0.55
CA SER A 335 -5.63 -3.20 -0.27
C SER A 335 -6.01 -4.23 -1.35
N LEU A 336 -6.88 -5.20 -1.04
CA LEU A 336 -7.27 -6.23 -2.03
C LEU A 336 -8.28 -5.72 -3.08
N ILE A 337 -9.02 -4.65 -2.78
CA ILE A 337 -9.94 -4.01 -3.72
C ILE A 337 -9.21 -2.99 -4.59
N LYS A 338 -8.20 -2.30 -4.05
CA LYS A 338 -7.32 -1.40 -4.81
C LYS A 338 -6.80 -2.03 -6.10
N THR A 339 -6.30 -3.27 -6.05
CA THR A 339 -5.85 -4.01 -7.23
C THR A 339 -6.96 -4.15 -8.28
N ILE A 340 -8.21 -4.42 -7.86
CA ILE A 340 -9.37 -4.46 -8.78
C ILE A 340 -9.57 -3.08 -9.41
N LEU A 341 -9.58 -2.00 -8.61
CA LEU A 341 -9.82 -0.65 -9.13
C LEU A 341 -8.80 -0.28 -10.21
N ILE A 342 -7.52 -0.64 -10.01
CA ILE A 342 -6.45 -0.39 -10.98
C ILE A 342 -6.70 -1.16 -12.29
N ILE A 343 -7.06 -2.45 -12.21
CA ILE A 343 -7.39 -3.26 -13.40
C ILE A 343 -8.57 -2.65 -14.17
N VAL A 344 -9.65 -2.30 -13.46
CA VAL A 344 -10.85 -1.74 -14.09
C VAL A 344 -10.53 -0.39 -14.75
N ALA A 345 -9.77 0.47 -14.07
CA ALA A 345 -9.33 1.76 -14.61
C ALA A 345 -8.40 1.64 -15.82
N ALA A 346 -7.66 0.54 -15.95
CA ALA A 346 -6.80 0.29 -17.10
C ALA A 346 -7.57 -0.07 -18.38
N SER A 347 -8.87 -0.38 -18.27
CA SER A 347 -9.68 -0.75 -19.43
C SER A 347 -9.94 0.42 -20.36
N ARG A 348 -9.64 0.23 -21.65
CA ARG A 348 -9.93 1.21 -22.69
C ARG A 348 -11.42 1.16 -23.04
N ASN A 349 -12.06 2.33 -23.01
CA ASN A 349 -13.49 2.48 -23.35
C ASN A 349 -14.46 1.83 -22.35
N PHE A 350 -14.03 1.63 -21.10
CA PHE A 350 -14.93 1.23 -20.04
C PHE A 350 -15.75 2.43 -19.57
N GLN A 351 -17.08 2.28 -19.53
CA GLN A 351 -17.98 3.29 -19.00
C GLN A 351 -18.79 2.70 -17.84
N ILE A 352 -18.90 3.45 -16.76
CA ILE A 352 -19.74 3.11 -15.62
C ILE A 352 -20.95 4.02 -15.64
N ILE A 353 -22.13 3.45 -15.58
CA ILE A 353 -23.39 4.20 -15.51
C ILE A 353 -23.99 3.90 -14.15
N PHE A 354 -23.89 4.87 -13.26
CA PHE A 354 -24.59 4.83 -11.98
C PHE A 354 -26.02 5.28 -12.22
N ASP A 355 -26.94 4.34 -12.22
CA ASP A 355 -28.36 4.63 -12.43
C ASP A 355 -29.03 4.87 -11.08
N PHE A 356 -29.54 6.08 -10.90
CA PHE A 356 -30.19 6.49 -9.65
C PHE A 356 -31.71 6.51 -9.73
N LYS A 357 -32.32 6.32 -10.90
CA LYS A 357 -33.76 6.58 -11.09
C LYS A 357 -34.55 5.42 -11.69
N ARG A 358 -33.93 4.49 -12.42
CA ARG A 358 -34.71 3.55 -13.22
C ARG A 358 -35.23 2.34 -12.44
N ASP A 359 -36.56 2.30 -12.31
CA ASP A 359 -37.35 1.06 -12.26
C ASP A 359 -37.19 0.23 -13.56
N SER A 360 -36.58 0.79 -14.62
CA SER A 360 -36.38 0.12 -15.91
C SER A 360 -35.15 -0.79 -16.00
N ILE A 361 -34.37 -0.96 -14.92
CA ILE A 361 -33.55 -2.20 -14.77
C ILE A 361 -34.48 -3.33 -14.27
N ASN A 362 -35.62 -3.48 -14.93
CA ASN A 362 -36.44 -4.68 -14.90
C ASN A 362 -35.76 -5.69 -15.84
N LEU A 363 -35.62 -6.95 -15.40
CA LEU A 363 -34.92 -8.10 -16.05
C LEU A 363 -33.40 -8.15 -15.76
N VAL A 364 -32.88 -8.94 -14.82
CA VAL A 364 -32.89 -10.42 -14.73
C VAL A 364 -33.14 -10.89 -13.30
N ASP A 365 -34.37 -11.30 -13.00
CA ASP A 365 -34.75 -11.99 -11.75
C ASP A 365 -34.83 -13.50 -12.04
N PRO A 366 -34.18 -14.39 -11.29
CA PRO A 366 -34.60 -15.80 -11.31
C PRO A 366 -35.54 -16.22 -10.16
N SER A 367 -35.74 -15.48 -9.07
CA SER A 367 -36.59 -15.98 -7.97
C SER A 367 -37.07 -15.00 -6.85
N SER A 368 -37.01 -13.67 -6.98
CA SER A 368 -37.78 -12.75 -6.12
C SER A 368 -38.12 -11.44 -6.83
N ASP A 369 -39.39 -11.02 -6.73
CA ASP A 369 -39.99 -9.82 -7.33
C ASP A 369 -39.22 -8.49 -7.19
N LEU A 370 -38.10 -8.39 -6.46
CA LEU A 370 -37.18 -7.25 -6.58
C LEU A 370 -35.69 -7.64 -6.42
N PRO A 371 -34.95 -7.75 -7.54
CA PRO A 371 -33.51 -7.99 -7.56
C PRO A 371 -32.76 -6.70 -7.92
N TYR A 372 -31.78 -6.31 -7.11
CA TYR A 372 -30.85 -5.25 -7.49
C TYR A 372 -29.88 -5.82 -8.53
N LYS A 373 -30.09 -5.38 -9.78
CA LYS A 373 -29.45 -5.88 -11.00
C LYS A 373 -28.39 -4.91 -11.48
N CYS A 374 -27.19 -5.44 -11.70
CA CYS A 374 -26.19 -4.85 -12.58
C CYS A 374 -26.11 -5.75 -13.83
N ILE A 375 -26.05 -5.14 -15.01
CA ILE A 375 -25.91 -5.88 -16.27
C ILE A 375 -24.56 -5.53 -16.86
N LEU A 376 -23.66 -6.51 -16.92
CA LEU A 376 -22.47 -6.42 -17.74
C LEU A 376 -22.87 -6.67 -19.20
N HIS A 377 -23.05 -5.61 -19.97
CA HIS A 377 -23.24 -5.76 -21.41
C HIS A 377 -21.90 -6.07 -22.09
N SER A 378 -21.96 -6.82 -23.19
CA SER A 378 -20.84 -7.13 -24.10
C SER A 378 -20.20 -5.90 -24.77
N SER A 379 -20.43 -4.69 -24.25
CA SER A 379 -20.14 -3.39 -24.84
C SER A 379 -19.27 -2.47 -23.95
N ASN A 380 -18.54 -3.02 -22.98
CA ASN A 380 -17.71 -2.24 -22.03
C ASN A 380 -18.47 -1.20 -21.20
N ILE A 381 -19.79 -1.37 -21.02
CA ILE A 381 -20.61 -0.51 -20.18
C ILE A 381 -21.09 -1.33 -18.98
N LEU A 382 -20.81 -0.83 -17.77
CA LEU A 382 -21.28 -1.41 -16.51
C LEU A 382 -22.35 -0.50 -15.90
N TYR A 383 -23.55 -1.03 -15.73
CA TYR A 383 -24.64 -0.33 -15.02
C TYR A 383 -24.64 -0.75 -13.56
N ILE A 384 -24.61 0.21 -12.64
CA ILE A 384 -24.67 -0.04 -11.19
C ILE A 384 -25.81 0.76 -10.57
N ASN A 385 -26.76 0.06 -9.93
CA ASN A 385 -27.82 0.69 -9.16
C ASN A 385 -27.42 0.79 -7.68
N ILE A 386 -27.10 2.01 -7.21
CA ILE A 386 -26.72 2.27 -5.81
C ILE A 386 -27.64 3.29 -5.11
N TRP A 387 -28.61 3.89 -5.79
CA TRP A 387 -29.35 5.03 -5.22
C TRP A 387 -30.21 4.67 -4.03
N GLN A 388 -30.97 3.59 -4.15
CA GLN A 388 -31.84 3.16 -3.05
C GLN A 388 -31.01 2.82 -1.79
N ILE A 389 -29.78 2.35 -1.99
CA ILE A 389 -28.84 2.05 -0.92
C ILE A 389 -28.31 3.35 -0.28
N VAL A 390 -27.96 4.35 -1.09
CA VAL A 390 -27.51 5.67 -0.61
C VAL A 390 -28.63 6.42 0.14
N GLN A 391 -29.85 6.41 -0.40
CA GLN A 391 -31.03 7.03 0.22
C GLN A 391 -31.39 6.39 1.59
N GLN A 392 -31.14 5.09 1.74
CA GLN A 392 -31.34 4.37 3.00
C GLN A 392 -30.17 4.52 3.98
N ASN A 393 -29.17 5.36 3.67
CA ASN A 393 -27.95 5.52 4.45
C ASN A 393 -27.15 4.21 4.65
N ARG A 394 -27.22 3.30 3.66
CA ARG A 394 -26.54 1.98 3.69
C ARG A 394 -25.21 2.03 2.94
N LYS A 395 -24.37 3.03 3.22
CA LYS A 395 -23.12 3.32 2.50
C LYS A 395 -22.28 2.07 2.21
N ASN A 396 -22.06 1.21 3.21
CA ASN A 396 -21.21 0.03 3.05
C ASN A 396 -21.76 -1.00 2.05
N GLU A 397 -23.07 -1.07 1.86
CA GLU A 397 -23.65 -1.96 0.86
C GLU A 397 -23.50 -1.41 -0.56
N ALA A 398 -23.48 -0.09 -0.71
CA ALA A 398 -23.18 0.54 -1.99
C ALA A 398 -21.72 0.27 -2.37
N LEU A 399 -20.79 0.44 -1.41
CA LEU A 399 -19.39 0.06 -1.57
C LEU A 399 -19.24 -1.42 -1.94
N ALA A 400 -19.94 -2.30 -1.23
CA ALA A 400 -19.92 -3.73 -1.47
C ALA A 400 -20.42 -4.10 -2.88
N THR A 401 -21.48 -3.44 -3.34
CA THR A 401 -22.04 -3.63 -4.68
C THR A 401 -21.05 -3.18 -5.76
N ILE A 402 -20.44 -2.00 -5.61
CA ILE A 402 -19.42 -1.51 -6.55
C ILE A 402 -18.25 -2.49 -6.63
N ALA A 403 -17.73 -2.92 -5.47
CA ALA A 403 -16.60 -3.85 -5.40
C ALA A 403 -16.92 -5.22 -6.03
N HIS A 404 -18.16 -5.71 -5.88
CA HIS A 404 -18.64 -6.94 -6.47
C HIS A 404 -18.62 -6.88 -8.01
N GLU A 405 -19.23 -5.84 -8.58
CA GLU A 405 -19.33 -5.68 -10.03
C GLU A 405 -17.98 -5.42 -10.68
N PHE A 406 -17.14 -4.61 -10.04
CA PHE A 406 -15.79 -4.35 -10.52
C PHE A 406 -14.94 -5.61 -10.51
N CYS A 407 -15.16 -6.50 -9.53
CA CYS A 407 -14.50 -7.81 -9.53
C CYS A 407 -14.92 -8.66 -10.73
N HIS A 408 -16.22 -8.72 -11.05
CA HIS A 408 -16.68 -9.42 -12.24
C HIS A 408 -16.03 -8.87 -13.51
N TYR A 409 -15.96 -7.55 -13.66
CA TYR A 409 -15.33 -6.93 -14.82
C TYR A 409 -13.83 -7.25 -14.90
N ALA A 410 -13.09 -7.09 -13.80
CA ALA A 410 -11.66 -7.37 -13.73
C ALA A 410 -11.35 -8.85 -14.03
N LEU A 411 -12.15 -9.78 -13.49
CA LEU A 411 -12.01 -11.21 -13.78
C LEU A 411 -12.25 -11.51 -15.25
N ASN A 412 -13.24 -10.85 -15.88
CA ASN A 412 -13.48 -11.03 -17.30
C ASN A 412 -12.33 -10.49 -18.16
N MET A 413 -11.72 -9.36 -17.77
CA MET A 413 -10.53 -8.83 -18.45
C MET A 413 -9.33 -9.77 -18.40
N ILE A 414 -9.16 -10.49 -17.29
CA ILE A 414 -7.97 -11.34 -17.07
C ILE A 414 -8.16 -12.74 -17.63
N TYR A 415 -9.32 -13.34 -17.41
CA TYR A 415 -9.56 -14.75 -17.72
C TYR A 415 -10.40 -14.98 -18.97
N ASP A 416 -11.13 -13.97 -19.45
CA ASP A 416 -12.07 -14.06 -20.56
C ASP A 416 -12.98 -15.30 -20.49
N ASN A 417 -13.50 -15.57 -19.28
CA ASN A 417 -14.24 -16.80 -18.98
C ASN A 417 -15.51 -16.51 -18.18
N LEU A 418 -16.30 -15.52 -18.63
CA LEU A 418 -17.56 -15.13 -17.99
C LEU A 418 -17.34 -14.83 -16.50
N SER A 419 -16.29 -14.06 -16.20
CA SER A 419 -15.92 -13.66 -14.84
C SER A 419 -15.59 -14.82 -13.88
N LYS A 420 -15.30 -16.02 -14.38
CA LYS A 420 -14.82 -17.14 -13.55
C LYS A 420 -13.35 -16.92 -13.16
N PRO A 421 -12.94 -17.38 -11.97
CA PRO A 421 -11.59 -17.15 -11.43
C PRO A 421 -10.51 -18.09 -11.99
N TYR A 422 -10.61 -18.39 -13.29
CA TYR A 422 -9.71 -19.28 -14.03
C TYR A 422 -9.99 -19.16 -15.53
N ILE A 423 -8.97 -19.38 -16.35
CA ILE A 423 -9.13 -19.56 -17.80
C ILE A 423 -9.87 -20.86 -18.12
N THR A 424 -10.59 -20.93 -19.25
CA THR A 424 -11.42 -22.09 -19.62
C THR A 424 -10.65 -23.41 -19.70
N THR A 425 -9.36 -23.36 -20.04
CA THR A 425 -8.46 -24.52 -20.17
C THR A 425 -7.85 -24.99 -18.85
N ASP A 426 -7.94 -24.20 -17.76
CA ASP A 426 -7.37 -24.55 -16.45
C ASP A 426 -8.32 -25.46 -15.65
N GLN A 427 -8.28 -26.75 -15.97
CA GLN A 427 -9.08 -27.77 -15.31
C GLN A 427 -8.75 -27.92 -13.82
N GLN A 428 -7.49 -27.71 -13.44
CA GLN A 428 -7.04 -27.88 -12.06
C GLN A 428 -7.61 -26.80 -11.15
N THR A 429 -7.53 -25.52 -11.54
CA THR A 429 -8.13 -24.43 -10.76
C THR A 429 -9.65 -24.56 -10.76
N ARG A 430 -10.26 -24.94 -11.90
CA ARG A 430 -11.70 -25.18 -11.97
C ARG A 430 -12.16 -26.22 -10.95
N GLU A 431 -11.44 -27.33 -10.84
CA GLU A 431 -11.76 -28.40 -9.89
C GLU A 431 -11.51 -27.97 -8.44
N LYS A 432 -10.42 -27.25 -8.18
CA LYS A 432 -10.15 -26.63 -6.88
C LYS A 432 -11.29 -25.70 -6.46
N PHE A 433 -11.80 -24.88 -7.37
CA PHE A 433 -12.91 -23.97 -7.10
C PHE A 433 -14.23 -24.71 -6.89
N ARG A 434 -14.44 -25.86 -7.55
CA ARG A 434 -15.59 -26.74 -7.29
C ARG A 434 -15.60 -27.21 -5.84
N ILE A 435 -14.45 -27.63 -5.31
CA ILE A 435 -14.30 -28.04 -3.90
C ILE A 435 -14.58 -26.85 -2.97
N ILE A 436 -14.01 -25.67 -3.26
CA ILE A 436 -14.25 -24.45 -2.46
C ILE A 436 -15.75 -24.09 -2.45
N SER A 437 -16.42 -24.16 -3.59
CA SER A 437 -17.86 -23.89 -3.69
C SER A 437 -18.68 -24.87 -2.86
N GLN A 438 -18.33 -26.16 -2.86
CA GLN A 438 -18.99 -27.15 -1.98
C GLN A 438 -18.81 -26.84 -0.49
N LEU A 439 -17.60 -26.45 -0.08
CA LEU A 439 -17.34 -26.05 1.31
C LEU A 439 -18.10 -24.78 1.71
N CYS A 440 -18.19 -23.80 0.80
CA CYS A 440 -18.94 -22.58 1.03
C CYS A 440 -20.44 -22.84 1.09
N TYR A 441 -20.97 -23.78 0.28
CA TYR A 441 -22.38 -24.18 0.34
C TYR A 441 -22.74 -24.75 1.72
N SER A 442 -21.92 -25.65 2.26
CA SER A 442 -22.14 -26.23 3.60
C SER A 442 -22.12 -25.19 4.73
N ASN A 443 -21.53 -24.01 4.51
CA ASN A 443 -21.45 -22.93 5.48
C ASN A 443 -22.27 -21.69 5.09
N CYS A 444 -23.08 -21.76 4.03
CA CYS A 444 -23.66 -20.56 3.42
C CYS A 444 -24.66 -19.82 4.35
N GLU A 445 -25.28 -20.52 5.30
CA GLU A 445 -26.17 -19.92 6.31
C GLU A 445 -25.44 -18.95 7.26
N LYS A 446 -24.11 -18.99 7.33
CA LYS A 446 -23.31 -18.10 8.19
C LYS A 446 -23.16 -16.69 7.62
N GLU A 447 -23.40 -16.49 6.32
CA GLU A 447 -23.33 -15.17 5.69
C GLU A 447 -24.33 -15.07 4.53
N ALA A 448 -25.30 -14.16 4.67
CA ALA A 448 -26.40 -13.98 3.72
C ALA A 448 -25.92 -13.73 2.29
N ALA A 449 -24.82 -12.98 2.11
CA ALA A 449 -24.26 -12.71 0.79
C ALA A 449 -23.72 -13.99 0.10
N ILE A 450 -23.21 -14.96 0.88
CA ILE A 450 -22.78 -16.27 0.35
C ILE A 450 -23.99 -17.16 0.07
N LYS A 451 -25.00 -17.16 0.94
CA LYS A 451 -26.27 -17.87 0.71
C LYS A 451 -26.93 -17.45 -0.61
N GLN A 452 -26.95 -16.15 -0.90
CA GLN A 452 -27.54 -15.61 -2.13
C GLN A 452 -26.90 -16.18 -3.40
N VAL A 453 -25.60 -16.50 -3.39
CA VAL A 453 -24.90 -17.10 -4.54
C VAL A 453 -25.58 -18.39 -5.02
N TYR A 454 -26.10 -19.20 -4.09
CA TYR A 454 -26.69 -20.50 -4.39
C TYR A 454 -28.13 -20.43 -4.87
N GLN A 455 -28.73 -19.24 -4.90
CA GLN A 455 -30.02 -18.98 -5.56
C GLN A 455 -29.86 -18.78 -7.07
N TYR A 456 -28.65 -18.44 -7.54
CA TYR A 456 -28.34 -18.33 -8.96
C TYR A 456 -28.22 -19.71 -9.65
N PRO A 457 -28.32 -19.75 -10.99
CA PRO A 457 -28.01 -20.95 -11.76
C PRO A 457 -26.61 -21.49 -11.45
N ARG A 458 -26.49 -22.82 -11.37
CA ARG A 458 -25.26 -23.52 -10.95
C ARG A 458 -24.01 -23.14 -11.74
N HIS A 459 -24.15 -22.79 -13.01
CA HIS A 459 -23.03 -22.41 -13.86
C HIS A 459 -22.44 -21.03 -13.52
N MET A 460 -23.16 -20.20 -12.77
CA MET A 460 -22.74 -18.88 -12.30
C MET A 460 -22.11 -18.90 -10.90
N HIS A 461 -22.33 -19.97 -10.12
CA HIS A 461 -21.87 -20.07 -8.73
C HIS A 461 -20.39 -19.70 -8.56
N HIS A 462 -19.52 -20.13 -9.47
CA HIS A 462 -18.08 -19.83 -9.32
C HIS A 462 -17.77 -18.34 -9.52
N ALA A 463 -18.40 -17.69 -10.49
CA ALA A 463 -18.20 -16.27 -10.78
C ALA A 463 -18.79 -15.42 -9.64
N GLU A 464 -20.03 -15.72 -9.23
CA GLU A 464 -20.71 -15.03 -8.14
C GLU A 464 -19.96 -15.20 -6.81
N LEU A 465 -19.53 -16.43 -6.49
CA LEU A 465 -18.88 -16.72 -5.21
C LEU A 465 -17.56 -15.97 -5.05
N ILE A 466 -16.72 -15.92 -6.09
CA ILE A 466 -15.44 -15.21 -5.98
C ILE A 466 -15.64 -13.69 -5.83
N ALA A 467 -16.63 -13.13 -6.53
CA ALA A 467 -16.97 -11.71 -6.43
C ALA A 467 -17.61 -11.35 -5.06
N ARG A 468 -18.03 -12.34 -4.25
CA ARG A 468 -18.43 -12.07 -2.85
C ARG A 468 -17.26 -11.74 -1.93
N VAL A 469 -16.03 -12.10 -2.26
CA VAL A 469 -14.87 -11.72 -1.43
C VAL A 469 -14.70 -10.19 -1.35
N PRO A 470 -14.54 -9.44 -2.45
CA PRO A 470 -14.45 -7.98 -2.39
C PRO A 470 -15.75 -7.33 -1.90
N TYR A 471 -16.92 -7.92 -2.18
CA TYR A 471 -18.19 -7.48 -1.57
C TYR A 471 -18.10 -7.49 -0.03
N LEU A 472 -17.68 -8.60 0.57
CA LEU A 472 -17.60 -8.77 2.03
C LEU A 472 -16.52 -7.87 2.64
N LEU A 473 -15.37 -7.74 1.97
CA LEU A 473 -14.30 -6.83 2.38
C LEU A 473 -14.79 -5.38 2.44
N ALA A 474 -15.51 -4.90 1.42
CA ALA A 474 -16.08 -3.56 1.40
C ALA A 474 -17.25 -3.39 2.38
N LYS A 475 -18.12 -4.39 2.52
CA LYS A 475 -19.29 -4.31 3.41
C LYS A 475 -18.91 -4.19 4.88
N TYR A 476 -17.85 -4.88 5.29
CA TYR A 476 -17.44 -5.02 6.70
C TYR A 476 -16.08 -4.39 7.00
N HIS A 477 -15.58 -3.49 6.13
CA HIS A 477 -14.29 -2.82 6.33
C HIS A 477 -14.21 -2.01 7.63
N ASP A 478 -15.36 -1.54 8.13
CA ASP A 478 -15.53 -0.82 9.39
C ASP A 478 -15.83 -1.74 10.60
N GLN A 479 -15.92 -3.06 10.37
CA GLN A 479 -16.26 -4.08 11.36
C GLN A 479 -15.23 -5.23 11.31
N PRO A 480 -13.97 -4.99 11.73
CA PRO A 480 -12.87 -5.93 11.55
C PRO A 480 -13.13 -7.29 12.22
N GLU A 481 -13.72 -7.32 13.42
CA GLU A 481 -14.05 -8.56 14.15
C GLU A 481 -15.06 -9.43 13.37
N LYS A 482 -16.06 -8.81 12.76
CA LYS A 482 -17.06 -9.52 11.95
C LYS A 482 -16.43 -10.04 10.65
N LEU A 483 -15.62 -9.21 10.00
CA LEU A 483 -14.92 -9.59 8.77
C LEU A 483 -13.97 -10.77 9.03
N GLU A 484 -13.24 -10.75 10.14
CA GLU A 484 -12.36 -11.82 10.59
C GLU A 484 -13.12 -13.13 10.79
N GLY A 485 -14.25 -13.11 11.52
CA GLY A 485 -15.09 -14.30 11.70
C GLY A 485 -15.59 -14.85 10.36
N ILE A 486 -15.95 -13.99 9.40
CA ILE A 486 -16.36 -14.42 8.05
C ILE A 486 -15.17 -15.02 7.29
N GLN A 487 -13.99 -14.41 7.38
CA GLN A 487 -12.77 -14.91 6.73
C GLN A 487 -12.38 -16.29 7.24
N GLU A 488 -12.52 -16.56 8.54
CA GLU A 488 -12.27 -17.88 9.11
C GLU A 488 -13.23 -18.93 8.53
N HIS A 489 -14.53 -18.62 8.52
CA HIS A 489 -15.56 -19.52 8.02
C HIS A 489 -15.45 -19.85 6.53
N PHE A 490 -14.98 -18.90 5.73
CA PHE A 490 -14.81 -19.04 4.28
C PHE A 490 -13.35 -18.99 3.87
N LYS A 491 -12.44 -19.40 4.76
CA LYS A 491 -10.99 -19.29 4.56
C LYS A 491 -10.50 -19.77 3.19
N PRO A 492 -10.89 -20.95 2.67
CA PRO A 492 -10.42 -21.41 1.36
C PRO A 492 -10.77 -20.46 0.20
N LEU A 493 -11.91 -19.75 0.31
CA LEU A 493 -12.35 -18.76 -0.68
C LEU A 493 -11.50 -17.48 -0.61
N PHE A 494 -11.22 -16.98 0.60
CA PHE A 494 -10.35 -15.81 0.77
C PHE A 494 -8.89 -16.12 0.40
N ASP A 495 -8.40 -17.32 0.72
CA ASP A 495 -7.05 -17.76 0.37
C ASP A 495 -6.85 -17.81 -1.13
N ILE A 496 -7.78 -18.43 -1.88
CA ILE A 496 -7.63 -18.49 -3.34
C ILE A 496 -7.72 -17.10 -3.97
N TYR A 497 -8.57 -16.23 -3.44
CA TYR A 497 -8.68 -14.85 -3.88
C TYR A 497 -7.35 -14.10 -3.69
N LYS A 498 -6.78 -14.12 -2.48
CA LYS A 498 -5.53 -13.42 -2.16
C LYS A 498 -4.31 -14.01 -2.86
N LEU A 499 -4.14 -15.33 -2.78
CA LEU A 499 -2.89 -15.98 -3.18
C LEU A 499 -2.79 -16.24 -4.68
N LYS A 500 -3.93 -16.32 -5.38
CA LYS A 500 -3.97 -16.56 -6.83
C LYS A 500 -4.55 -15.37 -7.57
N ILE A 501 -5.81 -15.00 -7.30
CA ILE A 501 -6.54 -14.02 -8.13
C ILE A 501 -5.88 -12.64 -8.07
N ILE A 502 -5.65 -12.11 -6.86
CA ILE A 502 -4.99 -10.81 -6.70
C ILE A 502 -3.55 -10.83 -7.24
N LYS A 503 -2.81 -11.92 -7.01
CA LYS A 503 -1.45 -12.07 -7.56
C LYS A 503 -1.41 -12.06 -9.09
N GLU A 504 -2.38 -12.71 -9.73
CA GLU A 504 -2.52 -12.71 -11.19
C GLU A 504 -2.98 -11.34 -11.72
N MET A 505 -3.87 -10.64 -10.99
CA MET A 505 -4.21 -9.24 -11.27
C MET A 505 -2.99 -8.31 -11.17
N ASP A 506 -2.21 -8.40 -10.10
CA ASP A 506 -0.99 -7.60 -9.94
C ASP A 506 0.00 -7.85 -11.07
N SER A 507 0.13 -9.11 -11.51
CA SER A 507 0.97 -9.45 -12.67
C SER A 507 0.44 -8.80 -13.95
N ALA A 508 -0.87 -8.82 -14.18
CA ALA A 508 -1.49 -8.17 -15.33
C ALA A 508 -1.34 -6.64 -15.31
N ILE A 509 -1.37 -5.99 -14.13
CA ILE A 509 -1.10 -4.55 -13.99
C ILE A 509 0.30 -4.23 -14.50
N MET A 510 1.31 -5.00 -14.11
CA MET A 510 2.69 -4.78 -14.55
C MET A 510 2.82 -4.89 -16.08
N ASP A 511 2.12 -5.83 -16.70
CA ASP A 511 2.10 -6.02 -18.15
C ASP A 511 1.40 -4.85 -18.87
N ILE A 512 0.30 -4.33 -18.31
CA ILE A 512 -0.43 -3.17 -18.82
C ILE A 512 0.47 -1.91 -18.75
N GLU A 513 1.13 -1.67 -17.63
CA GLU A 513 2.02 -0.52 -17.44
C GLU A 513 3.24 -0.59 -18.37
N HIS A 514 3.80 -1.79 -18.56
CA HIS A 514 4.88 -2.02 -19.50
C HIS A 514 4.45 -1.72 -20.94
N SER A 515 3.27 -2.20 -21.33
CA SER A 515 2.69 -1.96 -22.67
C SER A 515 2.42 -0.49 -22.92
N ALA A 516 1.83 0.23 -21.96
CA ALA A 516 1.62 1.68 -22.03
C ALA A 516 2.95 2.45 -22.15
N THR A 517 4.00 1.99 -21.46
CA THR A 517 5.34 2.58 -21.57
C THR A 517 5.91 2.39 -22.98
N ILE A 518 5.76 1.20 -23.56
CA ILE A 518 6.20 0.93 -24.95
C ILE A 518 5.43 1.79 -25.94
N GLU A 519 4.10 1.84 -25.85
CA GLU A 519 3.26 2.64 -26.73
C GLU A 519 3.62 4.14 -26.65
N SER A 520 3.88 4.66 -25.44
CA SER A 520 4.29 6.06 -25.27
C SER A 520 5.65 6.34 -25.93
N LYS A 521 6.61 5.41 -25.84
CA LYS A 521 7.91 5.49 -26.52
C LYS A 521 7.76 5.41 -28.04
N MET A 522 6.91 4.52 -28.54
CA MET A 522 6.60 4.39 -29.97
C MET A 522 5.89 5.62 -30.51
N SER A 523 4.94 6.20 -29.78
CA SER A 523 4.24 7.43 -30.14
C SER A 523 5.21 8.62 -30.23
N ARG A 524 6.15 8.75 -29.29
CA ARG A 524 7.22 9.78 -29.35
C ARG A 524 8.14 9.58 -30.56
N LYS A 525 8.55 8.34 -30.84
CA LYS A 525 9.38 8.00 -32.01
C LYS A 525 8.64 8.27 -33.33
N SER A 526 7.36 7.92 -33.40
CA SER A 526 6.47 8.19 -34.54
C SER A 526 6.29 9.69 -34.78
N LYS A 527 5.99 10.47 -33.73
CA LYS A 527 5.93 11.94 -33.82
C LYS A 527 7.26 12.53 -34.32
N LYS A 528 8.39 12.05 -33.82
CA LYS A 528 9.72 12.48 -34.31
C LYS A 528 9.91 12.16 -35.80
N ASN A 529 9.51 10.97 -36.24
CA ASN A 529 9.59 10.59 -37.66
C ASN A 529 8.66 11.43 -38.54
N TRP A 530 7.45 11.75 -38.08
CA TRP A 530 6.52 12.66 -38.78
C TRP A 530 7.06 14.08 -38.88
N ILE A 531 7.72 14.60 -37.85
CA ILE A 531 8.39 15.90 -37.88
C ILE A 531 9.54 15.88 -38.89
N ILE A 532 10.39 14.84 -38.88
CA ILE A 532 11.48 14.68 -39.85
C ILE A 532 10.93 14.63 -41.28
N PHE A 533 9.88 13.83 -41.51
CA PHE A 533 9.23 13.71 -42.81
C PHE A 533 8.64 15.06 -43.27
N GLY A 534 7.96 15.79 -42.39
CA GLY A 534 7.41 17.12 -42.68
C GLY A 534 8.50 18.13 -43.05
N VAL A 535 9.62 18.13 -42.33
CA VAL A 535 10.78 18.98 -42.64
C VAL A 535 11.41 18.61 -43.99
N SER A 536 11.61 17.32 -44.27
CA SER A 536 12.13 16.87 -45.56
C SER A 536 11.22 17.24 -46.73
N LEU A 537 9.90 17.12 -46.55
CA LEU A 537 8.91 17.51 -47.56
C LEU A 537 8.92 19.03 -47.81
N ALA A 538 9.02 19.83 -46.75
CA ALA A 538 9.13 21.29 -46.86
C ALA A 538 10.41 21.71 -47.62
N ILE A 539 11.55 21.07 -47.33
CA ILE A 539 12.81 21.32 -48.05
C ILE A 539 12.66 20.99 -49.54
N LEU A 540 12.06 19.84 -49.87
CA LEU A 540 11.82 19.44 -51.27
C LEU A 540 10.93 20.43 -52.01
N LEU A 541 9.89 20.96 -51.35
CA LEU A 541 9.01 21.97 -51.94
C LEU A 541 9.74 23.29 -52.22
N VAL A 542 10.57 23.76 -51.28
CA VAL A 542 11.37 24.99 -51.45
C VAL A 542 12.38 24.83 -52.58
N VAL A 543 13.10 23.71 -52.64
CA VAL A 543 14.07 23.43 -53.72
C VAL A 543 13.35 23.31 -55.07
N GLY A 544 12.22 22.62 -55.11
CA GLY A 544 11.40 22.48 -56.32
C GLY A 544 10.91 23.83 -56.85
N LEU A 545 10.40 24.70 -55.98
CA LEU A 545 9.96 26.06 -56.33
C LEU A 545 11.13 26.93 -56.82
N GLY A 546 12.31 26.82 -56.19
CA GLY A 546 13.51 27.53 -56.61
C GLY A 546 13.97 27.12 -58.02
N LEU A 547 13.97 25.82 -58.32
CA LEU A 547 14.30 25.31 -59.66
C LEU A 547 13.29 25.78 -60.72
N LEU A 548 12.00 25.83 -60.37
CA LEU A 548 10.95 26.33 -61.26
C LEU A 548 11.14 27.81 -61.59
N LEU A 549 11.51 28.62 -60.59
CA LEU A 549 11.86 30.03 -60.77
C LEU A 549 13.07 30.21 -61.70
N VAL A 550 14.11 29.38 -61.55
CA VAL A 550 15.29 29.41 -62.43
C VAL A 550 14.95 29.00 -63.86
N LEU A 551 14.01 28.09 -64.07
CA LEU A 551 13.54 27.72 -65.41
C LEU A 551 12.65 28.78 -66.07
N CYS A 552 12.02 29.65 -65.28
CA CYS A 552 11.19 30.75 -65.77
C CYS A 552 12.00 32.02 -66.10
N LEU A 553 13.20 32.17 -65.54
CA LEU A 553 14.17 33.22 -65.87
C LEU A 553 15.01 32.80 -67.07
#